data_AF-K3Z888-F1
#
_entry.id   AF-K3Z888-F1
#
_cell.length_a   1.000
_cell.length_b   1.000
_cell.length_c   1.000
_cell.angle_alpha   90.00
_cell.angle_beta   90.00
_cell.angle_gamma   90.00
#
_symmetry.space_group_name_H-M   'P 1'
#
loop_
_entity.id
_entity.type
_entity.pdbx_description
1 polymer ?
#
loop_
_entity_poly.entity_id
_entity_poly.type
_entity_poly.pdbx_seq_one_letter_code
_entity_poly.pdbx_strand_id
1 'polypeptide(L)'
;MTIRAGNTVDAFGFSYVDEAGRRHIRGPSGGTGGQLTTIRLAPTEFVNCISGTIGRSFGSQSRSLVASLQIGTNVRTYGPYGRRNPGDDPFSIPLPENFCVVGFWGRAGNLLDAIGVYIGQKKSVIPRPIPIAYDEETSGNKDEESYPLQPTISGQTPPIKIGMWGGGFAAGFDVPVGAPPKRLDSVMIRAGEIIDAFGFSYTDQSGEKFTRGPYGGSGGSLTTIQLEPSEYVKNVSGTTGTWDGYPVVASLTIETNFRVYGPYGKAQDMHFRVPLPENACVVGFFGMYETNHLDAIGVYVSGCVPN
;
A
#
# COMPACT_ATOMS: atom_id res chain seq x y z
N MET A 1 -6.34 -20.20 2.05
CA MET A 1 -4.92 -20.05 1.69
C MET A 1 -4.17 -21.26 2.22
N THR A 2 -3.06 -21.64 1.62
CA THR A 2 -2.21 -22.74 2.05
C THR A 2 -0.76 -22.31 2.02
N ILE A 3 -0.02 -22.59 3.08
CA ILE A 3 1.39 -22.23 3.21
C ILE A 3 2.15 -23.49 3.61
N ARG A 4 3.20 -23.85 2.87
CA ARG A 4 4.19 -24.84 3.30
C ARG A 4 5.38 -24.11 3.86
N ALA A 5 5.77 -24.42 5.08
CA ALA A 5 6.95 -23.83 5.68
C ALA A 5 7.62 -24.74 6.70
N GLY A 6 8.96 -24.68 6.75
CA GLY A 6 9.79 -25.20 7.82
C GLY A 6 10.70 -24.09 8.35
N ASN A 7 11.99 -24.16 8.04
CA ASN A 7 12.93 -23.05 8.29
C ASN A 7 12.73 -21.86 7.33
N THR A 8 12.12 -22.09 6.17
CA THR A 8 11.82 -21.09 5.13
C THR A 8 10.39 -21.35 4.61
N VAL A 9 9.81 -20.40 3.89
CA VAL A 9 8.54 -20.62 3.17
C VAL A 9 8.81 -21.39 1.88
N ASP A 10 8.40 -22.66 1.85
CA ASP A 10 8.59 -23.57 0.73
C ASP A 10 7.61 -23.30 -0.41
N ALA A 11 6.32 -23.13 -0.10
CA ALA A 11 5.29 -22.94 -1.11
C ALA A 11 4.08 -22.15 -0.59
N PHE A 12 3.41 -21.46 -1.51
CA PHE A 12 2.20 -20.69 -1.23
C PHE A 12 1.08 -21.04 -2.22
N GLY A 13 -0.13 -21.17 -1.71
CA GLY A 13 -1.33 -21.37 -2.50
C GLY A 13 -2.50 -20.57 -1.93
N PHE A 14 -3.46 -20.23 -2.79
CA PHE A 14 -4.63 -19.45 -2.41
C PHE A 14 -5.85 -19.84 -3.25
N SER A 15 -7.02 -19.43 -2.77
CA SER A 15 -8.24 -19.52 -3.53
C SER A 15 -8.98 -18.20 -3.46
N TYR A 16 -9.61 -17.79 -4.54
CA TYR A 16 -10.38 -16.55 -4.65
C TYR A 16 -11.70 -16.80 -5.38
N VAL A 17 -12.62 -15.84 -5.29
CA VAL A 17 -13.88 -15.86 -6.02
C VAL A 17 -13.81 -14.77 -7.08
N ASP A 18 -14.12 -15.09 -8.35
CA ASP A 18 -14.14 -14.12 -9.44
C ASP A 18 -15.44 -13.28 -9.46
N GLU A 19 -15.53 -12.31 -10.36
CA GLU A 19 -16.72 -11.44 -10.49
C GLU A 19 -18.00 -12.20 -10.83
N ALA A 20 -17.88 -13.38 -11.46
CA ALA A 20 -18.99 -14.27 -11.76
C ALA A 20 -19.36 -15.19 -10.57
N GLY A 21 -18.74 -15.01 -9.41
CA GLY A 21 -19.00 -15.81 -8.21
C GLY A 21 -18.34 -17.19 -8.22
N ARG A 22 -17.45 -17.49 -9.17
CA ARG A 22 -16.81 -18.80 -9.28
C ARG A 22 -15.55 -18.86 -8.44
N ARG A 23 -15.38 -19.97 -7.71
CA ARG A 23 -14.19 -20.20 -6.89
C ARG A 23 -13.04 -20.75 -7.74
N HIS A 24 -11.89 -20.11 -7.64
CA HIS A 24 -10.63 -20.51 -8.25
C HIS A 24 -9.62 -20.91 -7.19
N ILE A 25 -8.78 -21.91 -7.48
CA ILE A 25 -7.66 -22.34 -6.63
C ILE A 25 -6.37 -22.19 -7.43
N ARG A 26 -5.30 -21.73 -6.78
CA ARG A 26 -3.95 -21.57 -7.35
C ARG A 26 -2.91 -22.11 -6.37
N GLY A 27 -1.97 -22.90 -6.86
CA GLY A 27 -0.89 -23.50 -6.06
C GLY A 27 -1.34 -24.71 -5.22
N PRO A 28 -0.52 -25.14 -4.23
CA PRO A 28 0.69 -24.47 -3.76
C PRO A 28 1.80 -24.45 -4.82
N SER A 29 2.34 -23.28 -5.11
CA SER A 29 3.49 -23.11 -6.01
C SER A 29 4.75 -22.96 -5.16
N GLY A 30 5.78 -23.77 -5.45
CA GLY A 30 7.00 -23.86 -4.67
C GLY A 30 7.41 -25.30 -4.39
N GLY A 31 8.21 -25.49 -3.34
CA GLY A 31 8.69 -26.80 -2.90
C GLY A 31 7.69 -27.65 -2.13
N THR A 32 8.02 -28.92 -2.00
CA THR A 32 7.26 -29.90 -1.18
C THR A 32 7.77 -29.99 0.26
N GLY A 33 8.75 -29.17 0.64
CA GLY A 33 9.30 -29.11 1.99
C GLY A 33 8.33 -28.50 3.01
N GLY A 34 8.76 -28.51 4.27
CA GLY A 34 8.01 -27.92 5.38
C GLY A 34 6.67 -28.61 5.69
N GLN A 35 5.96 -28.05 6.68
CA GLN A 35 4.61 -28.45 7.05
C GLN A 35 3.58 -27.64 6.28
N LEU A 36 2.59 -28.30 5.70
CA LEU A 36 1.45 -27.65 5.06
C LEU A 36 0.45 -27.15 6.13
N THR A 37 0.22 -25.84 6.15
CA THR A 37 -0.82 -25.20 6.95
C THR A 37 -1.90 -24.64 6.04
N THR A 38 -3.17 -24.85 6.39
CA THR A 38 -4.32 -24.26 5.69
C THR A 38 -4.94 -23.15 6.52
N ILE A 39 -5.01 -21.95 5.95
CA ILE A 39 -5.71 -20.80 6.53
C ILE A 39 -7.09 -20.70 5.88
N ARG A 40 -8.14 -20.72 6.71
CA ARG A 40 -9.54 -20.50 6.29
C ARG A 40 -10.02 -19.18 6.89
N LEU A 41 -10.28 -18.21 6.02
CA LEU A 41 -10.83 -16.92 6.43
C LEU A 41 -12.34 -17.06 6.62
N ALA A 42 -12.87 -16.43 7.68
CA ALA A 42 -14.32 -16.27 7.83
C ALA A 42 -14.91 -15.38 6.72
N PRO A 43 -16.23 -15.41 6.46
CA PRO A 43 -16.86 -14.59 5.41
C PRO A 43 -16.61 -13.08 5.53
N THR A 44 -16.38 -12.58 6.74
CA THR A 44 -16.09 -11.17 7.05
C THR A 44 -14.61 -10.90 7.33
N GLU A 45 -13.77 -11.92 7.26
CA GLU A 45 -12.33 -11.81 7.48
C GLU A 45 -11.62 -11.59 6.14
N PHE A 46 -10.85 -10.51 6.06
CA PHE A 46 -10.09 -10.14 4.87
C PHE A 46 -8.65 -9.79 5.24
N VAL A 47 -7.75 -10.02 4.30
CA VAL A 47 -6.33 -9.72 4.48
C VAL A 47 -6.12 -8.22 4.26
N ASN A 48 -5.53 -7.54 5.26
CA ASN A 48 -5.21 -6.11 5.25
C ASN A 48 -3.72 -5.83 5.39
N CYS A 49 -2.90 -6.87 5.64
CA CYS A 49 -1.46 -6.72 5.73
C CYS A 49 -0.76 -8.01 5.33
N ILE A 50 0.33 -7.88 4.58
CA ILE A 50 1.30 -8.95 4.35
C ILE A 50 2.65 -8.48 4.86
N SER A 51 3.32 -9.27 5.68
CA SER A 51 4.67 -8.96 6.18
C SER A 51 5.53 -10.20 6.25
N GLY A 52 6.83 -10.04 6.38
CA GLY A 52 7.75 -11.17 6.41
C GLY A 52 9.20 -10.73 6.32
N THR A 53 10.05 -11.67 5.92
CA THR A 53 11.46 -11.41 5.66
C THR A 53 11.92 -12.07 4.36
N ILE A 54 12.80 -11.38 3.63
CA ILE A 54 13.53 -11.92 2.49
C ILE A 54 14.90 -12.37 2.98
N GLY A 55 15.16 -13.66 2.89
CA GLY A 55 16.46 -14.23 3.22
C GLY A 55 17.30 -14.48 1.98
N ARG A 56 18.57 -14.79 2.20
CA ARG A 56 19.51 -15.23 1.15
C ARG A 56 19.92 -16.67 1.44
N SER A 57 19.77 -17.56 0.46
CA SER A 57 20.31 -18.91 0.59
C SER A 57 21.83 -18.89 0.37
N PHE A 58 22.59 -19.52 1.28
CA PHE A 58 24.05 -19.64 1.17
C PHE A 58 24.44 -20.84 0.29
N GLY A 59 25.13 -20.55 -0.82
CA GLY A 59 25.58 -21.54 -1.82
C GLY A 59 26.17 -20.84 -3.06
N SER A 60 26.52 -21.60 -4.10
CA SER A 60 27.21 -21.10 -5.31
C SER A 60 26.40 -20.14 -6.19
N GLN A 61 25.10 -19.98 -5.92
CA GLN A 61 24.24 -18.94 -6.50
C GLN A 61 23.40 -18.33 -5.39
N SER A 62 23.76 -17.12 -4.95
CA SER A 62 22.95 -16.34 -4.01
C SER A 62 21.55 -16.13 -4.58
N ARG A 63 20.54 -16.79 -3.98
CA ARG A 63 19.13 -16.58 -4.33
C ARG A 63 18.40 -15.93 -3.16
N SER A 64 17.65 -14.88 -3.46
CA SER A 64 16.69 -14.29 -2.54
C SER A 64 15.42 -15.15 -2.49
N LEU A 65 14.90 -15.35 -1.30
CA LEU A 65 13.70 -16.16 -1.05
C LEU A 65 12.87 -15.55 0.07
N VAL A 66 11.59 -15.88 0.13
CA VAL A 66 10.72 -15.53 1.24
C VAL A 66 11.06 -16.44 2.43
N ALA A 67 11.83 -15.91 3.38
CA ALA A 67 12.31 -16.66 4.54
C ALA A 67 11.24 -16.78 5.61
N SER A 68 10.46 -15.71 5.81
CA SER A 68 9.26 -15.75 6.65
C SER A 68 8.10 -14.99 6.04
N LEU A 69 6.88 -15.40 6.37
CA LEU A 69 5.64 -14.77 5.93
C LEU A 69 4.59 -14.73 7.05
N GLN A 70 3.96 -13.59 7.22
CA GLN A 70 2.82 -13.33 8.10
C GLN A 70 1.67 -12.75 7.29
N ILE A 71 0.46 -13.17 7.63
CA ILE A 71 -0.78 -12.70 7.01
C ILE A 71 -1.61 -11.99 8.08
N GLY A 72 -1.68 -10.67 8.02
CA GLY A 72 -2.56 -9.87 8.87
C GLY A 72 -3.95 -9.75 8.26
N THR A 73 -4.98 -9.97 9.07
CA THR A 73 -6.38 -9.74 8.73
C THR A 73 -6.99 -8.69 9.64
N ASN A 74 -8.21 -8.27 9.35
CA ASN A 74 -9.00 -7.44 10.26
C ASN A 74 -9.41 -8.13 11.57
N VAL A 75 -9.11 -9.42 11.72
CA VAL A 75 -9.46 -10.20 12.91
C VAL A 75 -8.21 -10.61 13.69
N ARG A 76 -7.16 -11.07 13.00
CA ARG A 76 -5.96 -11.63 13.62
C ARG A 76 -4.80 -11.72 12.65
N THR A 77 -3.64 -12.10 13.17
CA THR A 77 -2.45 -12.42 12.37
C THR A 77 -2.20 -13.92 12.33
N TYR A 78 -1.93 -14.45 11.14
CA TYR A 78 -1.48 -15.82 10.93
C TYR A 78 0.03 -15.88 10.68
N GLY A 79 0.70 -16.87 11.25
CA GLY A 79 2.15 -17.04 11.18
C GLY A 79 2.88 -16.53 12.43
N PRO A 80 4.19 -16.23 12.35
CA PRO A 80 5.02 -16.34 11.15
C PRO A 80 5.17 -17.78 10.67
N TYR A 81 5.15 -17.94 9.35
CA TYR A 81 5.52 -19.18 8.67
C TYR A 81 6.95 -19.04 8.16
N GLY A 82 7.80 -20.03 8.43
CA GLY A 82 9.24 -19.91 8.19
C GLY A 82 9.97 -19.21 9.34
N ARG A 83 11.28 -19.02 9.21
CA ARG A 83 12.13 -18.44 10.26
C ARG A 83 12.74 -17.13 9.78
N ARG A 84 12.63 -16.10 10.62
CA ARG A 84 13.43 -14.87 10.49
C ARG A 84 14.84 -15.14 11.00
N ASN A 85 15.83 -14.95 10.15
CA ASN A 85 17.25 -15.06 10.53
C ASN A 85 17.88 -13.68 10.71
N PRO A 86 18.95 -13.56 11.52
CA PRO A 86 19.77 -12.35 11.55
C PRO A 86 20.30 -12.01 10.15
N GLY A 87 20.10 -10.76 9.72
CA GLY A 87 20.52 -10.29 8.40
C GLY A 87 19.52 -10.54 7.26
N ASP A 88 18.35 -11.12 7.51
CA ASP A 88 17.26 -11.10 6.54
C ASP A 88 16.68 -9.68 6.41
N ASP A 89 16.26 -9.32 5.20
CA ASP A 89 15.64 -8.03 4.90
C ASP A 89 14.13 -8.09 5.21
N PRO A 90 13.61 -7.44 6.26
CA PRO A 90 12.18 -7.44 6.55
C PRO A 90 11.38 -6.66 5.52
N PHE A 91 10.12 -7.04 5.31
CA PHE A 91 9.18 -6.32 4.47
C PHE A 91 7.77 -6.30 5.06
N SER A 92 6.99 -5.28 4.70
CA SER A 92 5.56 -5.21 4.98
C SER A 92 4.81 -4.45 3.89
N ILE A 93 3.53 -4.80 3.73
CA ILE A 93 2.56 -4.15 2.85
C ILE A 93 1.27 -3.98 3.66
N PRO A 94 1.22 -2.98 4.57
CA PRO A 94 -0.03 -2.62 5.22
C PRO A 94 -0.97 -1.94 4.21
N LEU A 95 -2.26 -2.20 4.36
CA LEU A 95 -3.33 -1.59 3.56
C LEU A 95 -4.24 -0.75 4.46
N PRO A 96 -4.71 0.42 4.00
CA PRO A 96 -5.66 1.23 4.76
C PRO A 96 -7.03 0.56 4.90
N GLU A 97 -7.86 1.08 5.80
CA GLU A 97 -9.15 0.50 6.18
C GLU A 97 -10.13 0.28 5.03
N ASN A 98 -10.03 0.95 3.89
CA ASN A 98 -10.95 0.74 2.76
C ASN A 98 -10.41 -0.19 1.67
N PHE A 99 -9.23 -0.78 1.87
CA PHE A 99 -8.59 -1.69 0.92
C PHE A 99 -8.35 -3.07 1.55
N CYS A 100 -8.24 -4.09 0.70
CA CYS A 100 -7.84 -5.43 1.10
C CYS A 100 -7.08 -6.14 -0.02
N VAL A 101 -6.40 -7.23 0.32
CA VAL A 101 -5.80 -8.12 -0.66
C VAL A 101 -6.90 -8.96 -1.30
N VAL A 102 -7.04 -8.86 -2.63
CA VAL A 102 -8.01 -9.62 -3.43
C VAL A 102 -7.37 -10.79 -4.19
N GLY A 103 -6.04 -10.86 -4.22
CA GLY A 103 -5.31 -11.94 -4.85
C GLY A 103 -3.81 -11.86 -4.60
N PHE A 104 -3.09 -12.88 -5.07
CA PHE A 104 -1.63 -12.97 -4.92
C PHE A 104 -0.99 -13.26 -6.26
N TRP A 105 0.26 -12.84 -6.40
CA TRP A 105 1.15 -13.18 -7.50
C TRP A 105 2.57 -13.36 -6.95
N GLY A 106 3.49 -13.89 -7.76
CA GLY A 106 4.84 -14.12 -7.29
C GLY A 106 5.63 -15.07 -8.19
N ARG A 107 6.76 -15.51 -7.66
CA ARG A 107 7.66 -16.47 -8.30
C ARG A 107 7.99 -17.58 -7.31
N ALA A 108 8.05 -18.80 -7.81
CA ALA A 108 8.41 -19.95 -7.00
C ALA A 108 9.16 -20.98 -7.86
N GLY A 109 10.17 -21.59 -7.25
CA GLY A 109 10.88 -22.76 -7.77
C GLY A 109 10.82 -23.87 -6.73
N ASN A 110 11.97 -24.31 -6.24
CA ASN A 110 12.04 -25.26 -5.12
C ASN A 110 11.64 -24.63 -3.77
N LEU A 111 11.55 -23.31 -3.71
CA LEU A 111 11.07 -22.51 -2.57
C LEU A 111 10.22 -21.35 -3.11
N LEU A 112 9.58 -20.59 -2.22
CA LEU A 112 8.91 -19.34 -2.59
C LEU A 112 9.97 -18.23 -2.78
N ASP A 113 10.24 -17.84 -4.02
CA ASP A 113 11.27 -16.85 -4.33
C ASP A 113 10.78 -15.41 -4.05
N ALA A 114 9.53 -15.12 -4.41
CA ALA A 114 8.91 -13.80 -4.25
C ALA A 114 7.40 -13.89 -4.12
N ILE A 115 6.80 -12.95 -3.39
CA ILE A 115 5.35 -12.81 -3.24
C ILE A 115 4.94 -11.34 -3.42
N GLY A 116 3.81 -11.14 -4.09
CA GLY A 116 3.13 -9.87 -4.27
C GLY A 116 1.63 -10.04 -4.13
N VAL A 117 0.91 -8.93 -4.04
CA VAL A 117 -0.53 -8.89 -3.82
C VAL A 117 -1.24 -8.08 -4.90
N TYR A 118 -2.47 -8.49 -5.19
CA TYR A 118 -3.46 -7.64 -5.86
C TYR A 118 -4.30 -6.95 -4.78
N ILE A 119 -4.47 -5.64 -4.89
CA ILE A 119 -5.17 -4.80 -3.92
C ILE A 119 -6.50 -4.34 -4.54
N GLY A 120 -7.59 -4.43 -3.77
CA GLY A 120 -8.91 -3.95 -4.19
C GLY A 120 -9.55 -3.07 -3.12
N GLN A 121 -10.39 -2.13 -3.55
CA GLN A 121 -11.22 -1.33 -2.65
C GLN A 121 -12.43 -2.17 -2.19
N LYS A 122 -12.74 -2.11 -0.90
CA LYS A 122 -13.94 -2.72 -0.34
C LYS A 122 -15.16 -1.98 -0.90
N LYS A 123 -16.14 -2.71 -1.44
CA LYS A 123 -17.44 -2.13 -1.77
C LYS A 123 -18.12 -1.77 -0.44
N SER A 124 -18.24 -0.47 -0.15
CA SER A 124 -18.99 0.00 1.01
C SER A 124 -20.48 -0.17 0.71
N VAL A 125 -21.14 -1.12 1.39
CA VAL A 125 -22.59 -1.18 1.41
C VAL A 125 -23.04 -0.10 2.39
N ILE A 126 -23.20 1.14 1.90
CA ILE A 126 -23.90 2.16 2.68
C ILE A 126 -25.38 1.75 2.65
N PRO A 127 -26.02 1.39 3.77
CA PRO A 127 -27.47 1.23 3.80
C PRO A 127 -28.05 2.60 3.45
N ARG A 128 -28.89 2.68 2.41
CA ARG A 128 -29.65 3.91 2.15
C ARG A 128 -30.40 4.27 3.44
N PRO A 129 -30.37 5.52 3.90
CA PRO A 129 -31.29 5.98 4.93
C PRO A 129 -32.70 5.62 4.47
N ILE A 130 -33.41 4.84 5.28
CA ILE A 130 -34.84 4.58 5.07
C ILE A 130 -35.51 5.96 5.13
N PRO A 131 -36.15 6.44 4.06
CA PRO A 131 -36.94 7.66 4.15
C PRO A 131 -38.04 7.39 5.16
N ILE A 132 -38.02 8.15 6.26
CA ILE A 132 -39.14 8.18 7.20
C ILE A 132 -40.24 8.91 6.43
N ALA A 133 -41.22 8.16 5.92
CA ALA A 133 -42.37 8.72 5.24
C ALA A 133 -43.15 9.56 6.25
N TYR A 134 -43.23 10.87 6.00
CA TYR A 134 -44.31 11.68 6.55
C TYR A 134 -45.48 11.52 5.57
N ASP A 135 -46.60 11.01 6.07
CA ASP A 135 -47.84 10.90 5.32
C ASP A 135 -48.42 12.30 5.09
N GLU A 136 -48.40 12.78 3.85
CA GLU A 136 -49.33 13.80 3.39
C GLU A 136 -49.93 13.37 2.05
N GLU A 137 -51.22 13.07 2.09
CA GLU A 137 -52.06 12.78 0.94
C GLU A 137 -52.24 14.03 0.07
N THR A 138 -51.89 13.99 -1.22
CA THR A 138 -52.77 14.54 -2.27
C THR A 138 -52.44 14.03 -3.67
N SER A 139 -53.44 13.34 -4.26
CA SER A 139 -53.87 13.38 -5.67
C SER A 139 -52.90 13.80 -6.79
N GLY A 140 -52.42 12.79 -7.53
CA GLY A 140 -52.62 12.68 -8.98
C GLY A 140 -51.93 13.68 -9.92
N ASN A 141 -50.85 13.22 -10.58
CA ASN A 141 -50.81 13.15 -12.05
C ASN A 141 -49.70 12.17 -12.49
N LYS A 142 -50.05 11.27 -13.40
CA LYS A 142 -49.13 10.35 -14.08
C LYS A 142 -48.69 11.02 -15.37
N ASP A 143 -47.52 11.63 -15.36
CA ASP A 143 -46.76 11.90 -16.57
C ASP A 143 -45.31 11.48 -16.30
N GLU A 144 -44.77 10.67 -17.21
CA GLU A 144 -43.47 10.03 -17.14
C GLU A 144 -42.34 11.07 -17.05
N GLU A 145 -41.76 11.23 -15.86
CA GLU A 145 -40.52 11.98 -15.70
C GLU A 145 -39.34 11.01 -15.83
N SER A 146 -38.70 11.06 -16.99
CA SER A 146 -37.47 10.35 -17.31
C SER A 146 -36.35 10.78 -16.36
N TYR A 147 -35.93 9.91 -15.45
CA TYR A 147 -34.69 10.07 -14.71
C TYR A 147 -33.65 9.06 -15.20
N PRO A 148 -32.81 9.38 -16.21
CA PRO A 148 -31.56 8.68 -16.38
C PRO A 148 -30.54 9.33 -15.45
N LEU A 149 -30.29 8.73 -14.30
CA LEU A 149 -28.99 8.89 -13.64
C LEU A 149 -28.37 7.50 -13.53
N GLN A 150 -27.90 7.02 -14.69
CA GLN A 150 -26.70 6.19 -14.67
C GLN A 150 -25.66 6.99 -13.87
N PRO A 151 -24.94 6.39 -12.90
CA PRO A 151 -23.77 7.05 -12.37
C PRO A 151 -22.89 7.36 -13.57
N THR A 152 -22.68 8.65 -13.83
CA THR A 152 -21.66 9.11 -14.77
C THR A 152 -20.36 8.51 -14.24
N ILE A 153 -19.92 7.40 -14.83
CA ILE A 153 -18.58 6.87 -14.61
C ILE A 153 -17.68 7.90 -15.29
N SER A 154 -17.34 8.98 -14.59
CA SER A 154 -16.22 9.82 -14.99
C SER A 154 -15.00 8.89 -14.91
N GLY A 155 -14.54 8.50 -16.08
CA GLY A 155 -13.73 7.30 -16.30
C GLY A 155 -12.28 7.43 -15.88
N GLN A 156 -12.01 7.53 -14.57
CA GLN A 156 -10.72 7.18 -13.96
C GLN A 156 -10.96 6.59 -12.57
N THR A 157 -10.46 5.36 -12.34
CA THR A 157 -10.50 4.69 -11.04
C THR A 157 -9.77 5.55 -9.99
N PRO A 158 -10.32 5.76 -8.78
CA PRO A 158 -9.66 6.54 -7.75
C PRO A 158 -8.28 5.95 -7.41
N PRO A 159 -7.28 6.79 -7.07
CA PRO A 159 -5.95 6.30 -6.71
C PRO A 159 -5.97 5.34 -5.51
N ILE A 160 -5.15 4.29 -5.60
CA ILE A 160 -5.02 3.25 -4.58
C ILE A 160 -4.05 3.73 -3.51
N LYS A 161 -4.39 3.53 -2.23
CA LYS A 161 -3.50 3.81 -1.11
C LYS A 161 -2.71 2.55 -0.73
N ILE A 162 -1.38 2.65 -0.68
CA ILE A 162 -0.48 1.58 -0.23
C ILE A 162 0.32 2.09 0.97
N GLY A 163 0.41 1.29 2.03
CA GLY A 163 0.99 1.69 3.30
C GLY A 163 -0.08 1.88 4.40
N MET A 164 0.21 2.56 5.50
CA MET A 164 1.42 3.33 5.79
C MET A 164 2.51 2.51 6.50
N TRP A 165 3.77 2.81 6.20
CA TRP A 165 4.93 2.28 6.91
C TRP A 165 5.35 3.24 7.99
N GLY A 166 5.52 2.71 9.19
CA GLY A 166 5.87 3.46 10.40
C GLY A 166 4.88 3.10 11.50
N GLY A 167 4.81 3.96 12.51
CA GLY A 167 3.87 3.83 13.61
C GLY A 167 3.67 5.19 14.24
N GLY A 168 2.54 5.39 14.91
CA GLY A 168 2.23 6.66 15.54
C GLY A 168 0.76 6.69 15.94
N PHE A 169 0.44 7.47 16.96
CA PHE A 169 -0.95 7.76 17.37
C PHE A 169 -1.30 9.23 17.11
N ALA A 170 -0.45 9.91 16.33
CA ALA A 170 -0.46 11.36 16.13
C ALA A 170 -1.39 11.79 14.98
N ALA A 171 -1.32 13.07 14.62
CA ALA A 171 -2.12 13.64 13.56
C ALA A 171 -1.74 13.02 12.19
N GLY A 172 -2.76 12.61 11.45
CA GLY A 172 -2.59 12.16 10.08
C GLY A 172 -2.62 13.31 9.08
N PHE A 173 -1.89 13.17 7.97
CA PHE A 173 -2.12 13.97 6.78
C PHE A 173 -2.60 13.09 5.63
N ASP A 174 -3.54 13.62 4.86
CA ASP A 174 -4.14 12.91 3.74
C ASP A 174 -4.62 13.82 2.63
N VAL A 175 -4.74 13.30 1.41
CA VAL A 175 -5.27 14.06 0.27
C VAL A 175 -6.79 14.30 0.45
N PRO A 176 -7.34 15.50 0.15
CA PRO A 176 -8.76 15.77 0.39
C PRO A 176 -9.64 14.91 -0.52
N VAL A 177 -10.76 14.43 0.02
CA VAL A 177 -11.71 13.57 -0.70
C VAL A 177 -12.23 14.22 -2.00
N GLY A 178 -12.41 15.55 -2.00
CA GLY A 178 -12.88 16.30 -3.16
C GLY A 178 -11.82 16.67 -4.19
N ALA A 179 -10.53 16.39 -3.94
CA ALA A 179 -9.41 16.76 -4.81
C ALA A 179 -8.42 15.60 -4.95
N PRO A 180 -8.85 14.45 -5.52
CA PRO A 180 -8.00 13.27 -5.64
C PRO A 180 -6.78 13.54 -6.55
N PRO A 181 -5.60 13.03 -6.19
CA PRO A 181 -4.38 13.36 -6.91
C PRO A 181 -4.31 12.62 -8.25
N LYS A 182 -3.95 13.34 -9.32
CA LYS A 182 -3.75 12.78 -10.66
C LYS A 182 -2.26 12.70 -11.05
N ARG A 183 -1.47 13.71 -10.69
CA ARG A 183 -0.04 13.77 -10.98
C ARG A 183 0.71 14.37 -9.80
N LEU A 184 1.78 13.72 -9.37
CA LEU A 184 2.71 14.29 -8.41
C LEU A 184 3.59 15.34 -9.10
N ASP A 185 3.70 16.53 -8.52
CA ASP A 185 4.46 17.64 -9.11
C ASP A 185 5.81 17.84 -8.41
N SER A 186 5.82 17.77 -7.07
CA SER A 186 7.05 17.97 -6.30
C SER A 186 7.00 17.26 -4.96
N VAL A 187 8.18 17.00 -4.40
CA VAL A 187 8.35 16.43 -3.06
C VAL A 187 9.35 17.28 -2.27
N MET A 188 9.02 17.56 -1.02
CA MET A 188 9.85 18.26 -0.05
C MET A 188 10.24 17.30 1.06
N ILE A 189 11.54 17.17 1.33
CA ILE A 189 12.08 16.30 2.38
C ILE A 189 13.03 17.12 3.25
N ARG A 190 12.78 17.15 4.56
CA ARG A 190 13.79 17.55 5.56
C ARG A 190 14.34 16.29 6.20
N ALA A 191 15.66 16.11 6.16
CA ALA A 191 16.28 14.93 6.73
C ALA A 191 17.65 15.21 7.35
N GLY A 192 17.92 14.55 8.47
CA GLY A 192 19.22 14.42 9.11
C GLY A 192 19.52 12.94 9.37
N GLU A 193 19.42 12.51 10.62
CA GLU A 193 19.50 11.09 11.00
C GLU A 193 18.22 10.32 10.64
N ILE A 194 17.09 11.03 10.60
CA ILE A 194 15.75 10.53 10.26
C ILE A 194 15.08 11.49 9.27
N ILE A 195 13.83 11.22 8.88
CA ILE A 195 13.00 12.17 8.14
C ILE A 195 12.31 13.12 9.14
N ASP A 196 12.85 14.33 9.27
CA ASP A 196 12.31 15.38 10.15
C ASP A 196 10.98 15.93 9.62
N ALA A 197 10.84 16.12 8.31
CA ALA A 197 9.58 16.57 7.73
C ALA A 197 9.40 16.17 6.27
N PHE A 198 8.14 16.09 5.86
CA PHE A 198 7.75 15.71 4.51
C PHE A 198 6.62 16.58 3.99
N GLY A 199 6.72 16.99 2.73
CA GLY A 199 5.68 17.71 2.02
C GLY A 199 5.66 17.30 0.55
N PHE A 200 4.59 17.61 -0.16
CA PHE A 200 4.47 17.32 -1.57
C PHE A 200 3.46 18.26 -2.24
N SER A 201 3.56 18.43 -3.55
CA SER A 201 2.52 19.05 -4.35
C SER A 201 2.05 18.12 -5.46
N TYR A 202 0.79 18.25 -5.85
CA TYR A 202 0.18 17.44 -6.90
C TYR A 202 -0.85 18.25 -7.68
N THR A 203 -1.08 17.82 -8.91
CA THR A 203 -2.19 18.28 -9.75
C THR A 203 -3.32 17.26 -9.68
N ASP A 204 -4.55 17.72 -9.46
CA ASP A 204 -5.74 16.87 -9.36
C ASP A 204 -6.33 16.51 -10.74
N GLN A 205 -7.53 15.93 -10.76
CA GLN A 205 -8.22 15.59 -12.00
C GLN A 205 -8.70 16.81 -12.80
N SER A 206 -8.99 17.93 -12.13
CA SER A 206 -9.45 19.18 -12.75
C SER A 206 -8.29 20.01 -13.33
N GLY A 207 -7.04 19.68 -12.97
CA GLY A 207 -5.85 20.44 -13.35
C GLY A 207 -5.44 21.47 -12.29
N GLU A 208 -6.12 21.51 -11.15
CA GLU A 208 -5.78 22.37 -10.01
C GLU A 208 -4.58 21.81 -9.24
N LYS A 209 -3.71 22.71 -8.79
CA LYS A 209 -2.48 22.37 -8.05
C LYS A 209 -2.70 22.54 -6.55
N PHE A 210 -2.29 21.53 -5.80
CA PHE A 210 -2.36 21.51 -4.34
C PHE A 210 -0.97 21.28 -3.74
N THR A 211 -0.67 21.97 -2.65
CA THR A 211 0.55 21.78 -1.86
C THR A 211 0.19 21.33 -0.45
N ARG A 212 0.88 20.30 0.05
CA ARG A 212 0.64 19.65 1.33
C ARG A 212 1.91 19.63 2.16
N GLY A 213 1.82 20.01 3.43
CA GLY A 213 2.95 20.07 4.36
C GLY A 213 3.76 21.38 4.24
N PRO A 214 5.01 21.40 4.76
CA PRO A 214 5.70 20.27 5.37
C PRO A 214 5.03 19.81 6.67
N TYR A 215 4.94 18.49 6.83
CA TYR A 215 4.46 17.81 8.03
C TYR A 215 5.66 17.26 8.79
N GLY A 216 5.82 17.63 10.06
CA GLY A 216 6.97 17.28 10.89
C GLY A 216 7.67 18.51 11.46
N GLY A 217 8.96 18.36 11.79
CA GLY A 217 9.79 19.35 12.45
C GLY A 217 10.68 20.19 11.53
N SER A 218 11.44 21.09 12.16
CA SER A 218 12.41 21.98 11.50
C SER A 218 13.83 21.42 11.45
N GLY A 219 14.06 20.19 11.92
CA GLY A 219 15.35 19.52 11.89
C GLY A 219 15.84 19.21 10.47
N GLY A 220 17.03 18.62 10.38
CA GLY A 220 17.63 18.16 9.13
C GLY A 220 17.91 19.25 8.09
N SER A 221 18.32 18.81 6.90
CA SER A 221 18.52 19.67 5.72
C SER A 221 17.34 19.55 4.77
N LEU A 222 16.87 20.69 4.24
CA LEU A 222 15.76 20.75 3.30
C LEU A 222 16.23 20.44 1.88
N THR A 223 15.59 19.47 1.25
CA THR A 223 15.69 19.19 -0.18
C THR A 223 14.31 19.28 -0.81
N THR A 224 14.22 19.91 -1.98
CA THR A 224 13.00 19.94 -2.80
C THR A 224 13.29 19.28 -4.14
N ILE A 225 12.50 18.27 -4.48
CA ILE A 225 12.52 17.54 -5.75
C ILE A 225 11.38 18.09 -6.59
N GLN A 226 11.71 18.71 -7.72
CA GLN A 226 10.73 19.11 -8.74
C GLN A 226 10.72 18.07 -9.85
N LEU A 227 9.55 17.51 -10.18
CA LEU A 227 9.41 16.50 -11.22
C LEU A 227 9.15 17.16 -12.57
N GLU A 228 9.98 16.85 -13.56
CA GLU A 228 9.79 17.28 -14.94
C GLU A 228 8.44 16.79 -15.50
N PRO A 229 7.84 17.44 -16.52
CA PRO A 229 6.52 17.08 -17.05
C PRO A 229 6.33 15.59 -17.34
N SER A 230 7.36 14.92 -17.88
CA SER A 230 7.38 13.49 -18.21
C SER A 230 8.10 12.62 -17.16
N GLU A 231 8.50 13.19 -16.04
CA GLU A 231 9.09 12.46 -14.92
C GLU A 231 7.99 11.99 -13.96
N TYR A 232 8.01 10.70 -13.61
CA TYR A 232 7.07 10.08 -12.72
C TYR A 232 7.76 9.09 -11.77
N VAL A 233 7.23 8.99 -10.55
CA VAL A 233 7.78 8.13 -9.50
C VAL A 233 7.29 6.70 -9.71
N LYS A 234 8.21 5.79 -10.01
CA LYS A 234 7.95 4.35 -10.24
C LYS A 234 8.25 3.49 -9.02
N ASN A 235 8.98 4.02 -8.05
CA ASN A 235 9.29 3.32 -6.80
C ASN A 235 9.55 4.31 -5.66
N VAL A 236 9.01 4.00 -4.49
CA VAL A 236 9.34 4.66 -3.23
C VAL A 236 9.81 3.59 -2.27
N SER A 237 10.98 3.79 -1.67
CA SER A 237 11.54 2.88 -0.70
C SER A 237 12.15 3.63 0.48
N GLY A 238 12.42 2.91 1.55
CA GLY A 238 12.94 3.51 2.76
C GLY A 238 13.03 2.53 3.90
N THR A 239 13.26 3.06 5.09
CA THR A 239 13.24 2.30 6.34
C THR A 239 12.45 3.06 7.40
N THR A 240 11.76 2.32 8.25
CA THR A 240 11.22 2.83 9.51
C THR A 240 12.04 2.30 10.68
N GLY A 241 11.99 2.99 11.79
CA GLY A 241 12.71 2.60 13.00
C GLY A 241 12.25 3.43 14.18
N THR A 242 13.16 3.73 15.11
CA THR A 242 12.84 4.51 16.29
C THR A 242 13.84 5.64 16.51
N TRP A 243 13.36 6.80 16.95
CA TRP A 243 14.16 7.94 17.36
C TRP A 243 13.69 8.42 18.74
N ASP A 244 14.59 8.45 19.72
CA ASP A 244 14.27 8.74 21.13
C ASP A 244 13.09 7.91 21.70
N GLY A 245 12.95 6.67 21.22
CA GLY A 245 11.88 5.75 21.62
C GLY A 245 10.57 5.91 20.85
N TYR A 246 10.46 6.91 19.96
CA TYR A 246 9.28 7.14 19.12
C TYR A 246 9.44 6.49 17.74
N PRO A 247 8.37 5.90 17.18
CA PRO A 247 8.40 5.35 15.82
C PRO A 247 8.59 6.46 14.77
N VAL A 248 9.46 6.23 13.79
CA VAL A 248 9.78 7.21 12.74
C VAL A 248 9.97 6.56 11.37
N VAL A 249 9.74 7.35 10.33
CA VAL A 249 10.32 7.12 9.00
C VAL A 249 11.78 7.57 9.07
N ALA A 250 12.69 6.60 9.07
CA ALA A 250 14.12 6.86 9.25
C ALA A 250 14.83 7.21 7.94
N SER A 251 14.41 6.61 6.81
CA SER A 251 14.96 6.98 5.51
C SER A 251 13.95 6.90 4.37
N LEU A 252 14.19 7.68 3.32
CA LEU A 252 13.39 7.71 2.09
C LEU A 252 14.26 7.81 0.84
N THR A 253 13.88 7.04 -0.17
CA THR A 253 14.43 7.08 -1.53
C THR A 253 13.27 7.15 -2.51
N ILE A 254 13.35 8.09 -3.45
CA ILE A 254 12.35 8.29 -4.50
C ILE A 254 13.01 7.97 -5.83
N GLU A 255 12.53 6.94 -6.50
CA GLU A 255 13.02 6.52 -7.80
C GLU A 255 11.99 6.84 -8.88
N THR A 256 12.42 7.59 -9.89
CA THR A 256 11.64 7.99 -11.05
C THR A 256 12.06 7.22 -12.30
N ASN A 257 11.33 7.41 -13.39
CA ASN A 257 11.77 6.96 -14.71
C ASN A 257 13.05 7.65 -15.21
N PHE A 258 13.45 8.79 -14.63
CA PHE A 258 14.65 9.52 -15.04
C PHE A 258 15.85 9.25 -14.14
N ARG A 259 15.65 9.24 -12.81
CA ARG A 259 16.76 9.17 -11.84
C ARG A 259 16.31 8.69 -10.47
N VAL A 260 17.27 8.59 -9.55
CA VAL A 260 17.04 8.26 -8.14
C VAL A 260 17.38 9.48 -7.29
N TYR A 261 16.50 9.81 -6.34
CA TYR A 261 16.67 10.85 -5.33
C TYR A 261 16.82 10.22 -3.94
N GLY A 262 17.84 10.65 -3.20
CA GLY A 262 18.18 10.12 -1.89
C GLY A 262 19.29 9.05 -1.94
N PRO A 263 19.40 8.18 -0.91
CA PRO A 263 18.54 8.14 0.28
C PRO A 263 18.68 9.42 1.13
N TYR A 264 17.57 9.86 1.68
CA TYR A 264 17.50 10.90 2.70
C TYR A 264 17.29 10.23 4.07
N GLY A 265 17.95 10.73 5.11
CA GLY A 265 17.97 10.08 6.43
C GLY A 265 18.93 8.90 6.50
N LYS A 266 18.99 8.20 7.65
CA LYS A 266 19.81 6.99 7.81
C LYS A 266 18.94 5.74 7.90
N ALA A 267 19.35 4.70 7.19
CA ALA A 267 18.64 3.43 7.18
C ALA A 267 18.62 2.77 8.58
N GLN A 268 17.46 2.25 8.97
CA GLN A 268 17.22 1.57 10.25
C GLN A 268 16.47 0.23 10.02
N ASP A 269 15.60 -0.17 10.95
CA ASP A 269 15.17 -1.55 11.16
C ASP A 269 14.29 -2.16 10.06
N MET A 270 13.21 -1.47 9.68
CA MET A 270 12.14 -2.06 8.87
C MET A 270 12.11 -1.45 7.48
N HIS A 271 12.57 -2.21 6.49
CA HIS A 271 12.56 -1.78 5.11
C HIS A 271 11.15 -1.81 4.51
N PHE A 272 10.87 -0.83 3.67
CA PHE A 272 9.71 -0.85 2.80
C PHE A 272 10.09 -0.43 1.38
N ARG A 273 9.30 -0.91 0.42
CA ARG A 273 9.43 -0.54 -0.98
C ARG A 273 8.09 -0.68 -1.69
N VAL A 274 7.86 0.17 -2.67
CA VAL A 274 6.66 0.18 -3.51
C VAL A 274 7.08 0.16 -4.98
N PRO A 275 7.66 -0.95 -5.47
CA PRO A 275 7.97 -1.07 -6.89
C PRO A 275 6.66 -1.16 -7.68
N LEU A 276 6.44 -0.21 -8.58
CA LEU A 276 5.23 -0.14 -9.41
C LEU A 276 5.46 -0.77 -10.79
N PRO A 277 4.42 -1.39 -11.39
CA PRO A 277 4.48 -1.81 -12.79
C PRO A 277 4.61 -0.59 -13.72
N GLU A 278 5.02 -0.83 -14.97
CA GLU A 278 5.31 0.24 -15.95
C GLU A 278 4.17 1.24 -16.18
N ASN A 279 2.93 0.80 -15.99
CA ASN A 279 1.71 1.59 -16.21
C ASN A 279 1.14 2.22 -14.92
N ALA A 280 1.91 2.29 -13.83
CA ALA A 280 1.49 2.89 -12.58
C ALA A 280 2.58 3.80 -12.00
N CYS A 281 2.15 4.88 -11.34
CA CYS A 281 3.06 5.79 -10.67
C CYS A 281 2.48 6.35 -9.37
N VAL A 282 3.35 6.85 -8.49
CA VAL A 282 2.93 7.57 -7.28
C VAL A 282 2.44 8.96 -7.67
N VAL A 283 1.23 9.30 -7.23
CA VAL A 283 0.55 10.57 -7.53
C VAL A 283 0.36 11.46 -6.29
N GLY A 284 0.57 10.93 -5.10
CA GLY A 284 0.46 11.67 -3.84
C GLY A 284 0.89 10.82 -2.65
N PHE A 285 0.83 11.41 -1.45
CA PHE A 285 1.23 10.77 -0.21
C PHE A 285 0.19 10.98 0.89
N PHE A 286 0.25 10.12 1.89
CA PHE A 286 -0.47 10.26 3.15
C PHE A 286 0.43 9.75 4.28
N GLY A 287 0.10 10.01 5.53
CA GLY A 287 0.94 9.56 6.63
C GLY A 287 0.52 10.08 7.97
N MET A 288 1.39 9.91 8.95
CA MET A 288 1.28 10.47 10.29
C MET A 288 2.56 11.24 10.62
N TYR A 289 2.42 12.25 11.46
CA TYR A 289 3.55 13.07 11.90
C TYR A 289 3.30 13.62 13.30
N GLU A 290 4.39 13.86 14.00
CA GLU A 290 4.42 14.68 15.20
C GLU A 290 5.07 16.04 14.92
N THR A 291 5.19 16.86 15.96
CA THR A 291 5.79 18.20 15.86
C THR A 291 7.24 18.18 15.37
N ASN A 292 7.97 17.08 15.54
CA ASN A 292 9.41 17.02 15.30
C ASN A 292 9.83 16.09 14.16
N HIS A 293 9.01 15.12 13.76
CA HIS A 293 9.38 14.11 12.76
C HIS A 293 8.18 13.52 12.02
N LEU A 294 8.49 12.81 10.94
CA LEU A 294 7.54 11.98 10.21
C LEU A 294 7.46 10.58 10.85
N ASP A 295 6.28 10.22 11.35
CA ASP A 295 6.03 8.98 12.08
C ASP A 295 5.78 7.80 11.13
N ALA A 296 4.96 8.06 10.10
CA ALA A 296 4.57 7.07 9.11
C ALA A 296 4.28 7.70 7.76
N ILE A 297 4.49 6.95 6.68
CA ILE A 297 4.25 7.38 5.31
C ILE A 297 3.59 6.29 4.47
N GLY A 298 2.68 6.69 3.61
CA GLY A 298 2.04 5.87 2.59
C GLY A 298 1.92 6.64 1.29
N VAL A 299 1.61 5.92 0.21
CA VAL A 299 1.57 6.46 -1.15
C VAL A 299 0.19 6.28 -1.78
N TYR A 300 -0.23 7.28 -2.56
CA TYR A 300 -1.31 7.15 -3.52
C TYR A 300 -0.73 6.75 -4.87
N VAL A 301 -1.28 5.69 -5.46
CA VAL A 301 -0.86 5.12 -6.75
C VAL A 301 -2.00 5.21 -7.74
N SER A 302 -1.71 5.68 -8.94
CA SER A 302 -2.68 5.69 -10.04
C SER A 302 -2.06 5.10 -11.31
N GLY A 303 -2.91 4.80 -12.28
CA GLY A 303 -2.44 4.44 -13.62
C GLY A 303 -1.77 5.65 -14.27
N CYS A 304 -0.55 5.45 -14.76
CA CYS A 304 0.22 6.47 -15.46
C CYS A 304 0.59 5.92 -16.82
N VAL A 305 0.16 6.60 -17.88
CA VAL A 305 0.52 6.24 -19.25
C VAL A 305 1.91 6.83 -19.51
N PRO A 306 2.94 6.02 -19.81
CA PRO A 306 4.20 6.55 -20.32
C PRO A 306 3.90 7.28 -21.63
N ASN A 307 4.17 8.58 -21.68
CA ASN A 307 4.13 9.35 -22.94
C ASN A 307 5.29 8.95 -23.84
#